data_AF-A0A4V5NXD0-F1
#
_entry.id   AF-A0A4V5NXD0-F1
#
_cell.length_a   1.000
_cell.length_b   1.000
_cell.length_c   1.000
_cell.angle_alpha   90.00
_cell.angle_beta   90.00
_cell.angle_gamma   90.00
#
_symmetry.space_group_name_H-M   'P 1'
#
loop_
_entity.id
_entity.type
_entity.pdbx_description
1 polymer ?
#
loop_
_entity_poly.entity_id
_entity_poly.type
_entity_poly.pdbx_seq_one_letter_code
_entity_poly.pdbx_strand_id
1 'polypeptide(L)' 'MASFAEYLKESYIELTEKVSWPTWSELQNSAVITLVASLIIALIILAMDESAGNLLKLMYKSFA' A
#
# COMPACT_ATOMS: atom_id res chain seq x y z
N MET A 1 21.92 -21.53 26.32
CA MET A 1 21.15 -21.58 25.05
C MET A 1 19.76 -21.10 25.40
N ALA A 2 19.47 -19.81 25.26
CA ALA A 2 18.14 -19.30 25.53
C ALA A 2 17.15 -20.01 24.60
N SER A 3 16.03 -20.48 25.13
CA SER A 3 15.05 -21.20 24.33
C SER A 3 14.44 -20.23 23.31
N PHE A 4 13.98 -20.72 22.15
CA PHE A 4 13.31 -19.90 21.13
C PHE A 4 12.14 -19.07 21.71
N ALA A 5 11.46 -19.60 22.72
CA ALA A 5 10.38 -18.90 23.44
C ALA A 5 10.88 -17.67 24.22
N GLU A 6 12.12 -17.72 24.72
CA GLU A 6 12.74 -16.64 25.48
C GLU A 6 13.17 -15.49 24.56
N TYR A 7 13.71 -15.81 23.38
CA TYR A 7 13.99 -14.84 22.32
C TYR A 7 12.75 -14.08 21.86
N LEU A 8 11.62 -14.78 21.63
CA LEU A 8 10.36 -14.11 21.24
C LEU A 8 9.85 -13.14 22.32
N LYS A 9 10.00 -13.53 23.58
CA LYS A 9 9.59 -12.70 24.72
C LYS A 9 10.46 -11.45 24.83
N GLU A 10 11.77 -11.59 24.62
CA GLU A 10 12.73 -10.49 24.65
C GLU A 10 12.54 -9.54 23.45
N SER A 11 12.30 -10.06 22.25
CA SER A 11 11.95 -9.25 21.07
C SER A 11 10.63 -8.49 21.22
N TYR A 12 9.62 -9.06 21.89
CA TYR A 12 8.37 -8.34 22.14
C TYR A 12 8.56 -7.15 23.08
N ILE A 13 9.38 -7.33 24.13
CA ILE A 13 9.72 -6.25 25.08
C ILE A 13 10.53 -5.16 24.35
N GLU A 14 11.50 -5.55 23.51
CA GLU A 14 12.31 -4.61 22.73
C GLU A 14 11.46 -3.80 21.73
N LEU A 15 10.59 -4.46 20.98
CA LEU A 15 9.70 -3.78 20.01
C LEU A 15 8.70 -2.83 20.68
N THR A 16 8.38 -3.04 21.96
CA THR A 16 7.43 -2.20 22.70
C THR A 16 8.13 -1.06 23.44
N GLU A 17 9.28 -1.31 24.07
CA GLU A 17 9.96 -0.32 24.92
C GLU A 17 11.05 0.49 24.19
N LYS A 18 11.63 -0.03 23.11
CA LYS A 18 12.71 0.63 22.35
C LYS A 18 12.26 1.28 21.04
N VAL A 19 10.98 1.21 20.69
CA VAL A 19 10.44 1.81 19.47
C VAL A 19 9.31 2.74 19.83
N SER A 20 9.37 3.97 19.30
CA SER A 20 8.30 4.95 19.41
C SER A 20 7.16 4.56 18.45
N TRP A 21 6.28 3.66 18.88
CA TRP A 21 5.02 3.45 18.17
C TRP A 21 4.20 4.74 18.21
N PRO A 22 3.72 5.24 17.07
CA PRO A 22 2.79 6.35 17.06
C PRO A 22 1.49 5.92 17.75
N THR A 23 0.72 6.89 18.23
CA THR A 23 -0.58 6.58 18.84
C THR A 23 -1.50 5.93 17.81
N TRP A 24 -2.45 5.11 18.27
CA TRP A 24 -3.42 4.44 17.37
C TRP A 24 -4.15 5.41 16.44
N SER A 25 -4.42 6.63 16.91
CA SER A 25 -5.05 7.69 16.10
C SER A 25 -4.15 8.19 14.97
N GLU A 26 -2.84 8.34 15.22
CA GLU A 26 -1.87 8.77 14.20
C GLU A 26 -1.58 7.67 13.19
N LEU A 27 -1.56 6.42 13.65
CA LEU A 27 -1.39 5.25 12.80
C LEU A 27 -2.58 5.12 11.83
N GLN A 28 -3.80 5.29 12.33
CA GLN A 28 -5.01 5.27 11.52
C GLN A 28 -5.04 6.45 10.53
N ASN A 29 -4.66 7.65 10.97
CA ASN A 29 -4.59 8.81 10.09
C ASN A 29 -3.62 8.58 8.91
N SER A 30 -2.44 8.01 9.20
CA SER A 30 -1.46 7.67 8.17
C SER A 30 -1.99 6.61 7.20
N ALA A 31 -2.67 5.57 7.71
CA ALA A 31 -3.28 4.53 6.89
C ALA A 31 -4.40 5.08 5.99
N VAL A 32 -5.24 5.98 6.50
CA VAL A 32 -6.33 6.60 5.74
C VAL A 32 -5.77 7.44 4.59
N ILE A 33 -4.71 8.22 4.84
CA ILE A 33 -4.05 9.01 3.80
C ILE A 33 -3.52 8.09 2.69
N THR A 34 -2.83 7.00 3.03
CA THR A 34 -2.32 6.04 2.05
C THR A 34 -3.44 5.35 1.27
N LEU A 35 -4.56 5.01 1.92
CA LEU A 35 -5.73 4.43 1.27
C LEU A 35 -6.30 5.39 0.22
N VAL A 36 -6.50 6.66 0.58
CA VAL A 36 -6.99 7.69 -0.36
C VAL A 36 -6.01 7.89 -1.52
N ALA A 37 -4.70 7.94 -1.25
CA ALA A 37 -3.70 8.05 -2.30
C ALA A 37 -3.75 6.87 -3.29
N SER A 38 -3.90 5.63 -2.77
CA SER A 38 -4.02 4.44 -3.62
C SER A 38 -5.27 4.46 -4.49
N LEU A 39 -6.38 5.00 -3.98
CA LEU A 39 -7.63 5.14 -4.72
C LEU A 39 -7.49 6.11 -5.89
N ILE A 40 -6.78 7.23 -5.69
CA ILE A 40 -6.51 8.21 -6.75
C ILE A 40 -5.64 7.58 -7.84
N ILE A 41 -4.60 6.84 -7.46
CA ILE A 41 -3.72 6.14 -8.42
C ILE A 41 -4.52 5.11 -9.23
N ALA A 42 -5.43 4.37 -8.59
CA ALA A 42 -6.29 3.41 -9.27
C ALA A 42 -7.19 4.08 -10.33
N LEU A 43 -7.75 5.26 -10.04
CA LEU A 43 -8.55 6.03 -11.01
C LEU A 43 -7.71 6.52 -12.20
N ILE A 44 -6.46 6.91 -11.96
CA ILE A 44 -5.54 7.32 -13.04
C ILE A 44 -5.23 6.13 -13.95
N ILE A 45 -4.92 4.97 -13.38
CA ILE A 45 -4.66 3.74 -14.16
C ILE A 45 -5.88 3.38 -15.00
N LEU A 46 -7.09 3.46 -14.43
CA LEU A 46 -8.34 3.20 -15.17
C LEU A 46 -8.48 4.13 -16.38
N ALA A 47 -8.22 5.43 -16.21
CA ALA A 47 -8.26 6.38 -17.33
C ALA A 47 -7.19 6.07 -18.39
N MET A 48 -6.00 5.66 -17.97
CA MET A 48 -4.92 5.25 -18.87
C MET A 48 -5.30 4.01 -19.68
N ASP A 49 -5.86 2.98 -19.03
CA ASP A 49 -6.28 1.72 -19.67
C ASP A 49 -7.37 1.97 -20.72
N GLU A 50 -8.38 2.78 -20.40
CA GLU A 50 -9.44 3.17 -21.33
C GLU A 50 -8.87 3.96 -22.52
N SER A 51 -7.95 4.90 -22.27
CA SER A 51 -7.33 5.68 -23.34
C SER A 51 -6.52 4.82 -24.30
N ALA A 52 -5.73 3.88 -23.77
CA ALA A 52 -4.91 2.97 -24.56
C ALA A 52 -5.79 2.00 -25.36
N GLY A 53 -6.85 1.45 -24.74
CA GLY A 53 -7.81 0.58 -25.41
C GLY A 53 -8.53 1.29 -26.56
N ASN A 54 -8.96 2.53 -26.37
CA ASN A 54 -9.59 3.31 -27.43
C ASN A 54 -8.60 3.68 -28.54
N LEU A 55 -7.36 4.02 -28.21
CA LEU A 55 -6.34 4.39 -29.19
C LEU A 55 -5.99 3.19 -30.09
N LEU A 56 -5.85 2.00 -29.50
CA LEU A 56 -5.69 0.75 -30.25
C LEU A 56 -6.88 0.44 -31.15
N LYS A 57 -8.12 0.56 -30.64
CA LYS A 57 -9.34 0.36 -31.46
C LYS A 57 -9.38 1.29 -32.67
N LEU A 58 -8.98 2.55 -32.51
CA LEU A 58 -8.90 3.51 -33.62
C LEU A 58 -7.86 3.09 -34.66
N MET A 59 -6.67 2.67 -34.21
CA MET A 59 -5.61 2.17 -35.10
C MET A 59 -6.06 0.92 -35.87
N TYR A 60 -6.66 -0.06 -35.20
CA TYR A 60 -7.19 -1.26 -35.85
C TYR A 60 -8.29 -0.94 -36.85
N LYS A 61 -9.22 -0.02 -36.51
CA LYS A 61 -10.30 0.41 -37.41
C LYS A 61 -9.78 1.19 -38.64
N SER A 62 -8.63 1.85 -38.54
CA SER A 62 -8.04 2.57 -39.66
C SER A 62 -7.25 1.66 -40.62
N PHE A 63 -6.83 0.47 -40.17
CA PHE A 63 -6.05 -0.48 -40.95
C PHE A 63 -6.88 -1.66 -41.51
N ALA A 64 -8.11 -1.84 -41.04
CA ALA A 64 -9.13 -2.73 -41.60
C ALA A 64 -10.09 -1.95 -42.50
#